data_AF-A0A3C2E9X9-F1
#
_entry.id   AF-A0A3C2E9X9-F1
#
_cell.length_a   1.000
_cell.length_b   1.000
_cell.length_c   1.000
_cell.angle_alpha   90.00
_cell.angle_beta   90.00
_cell.angle_gamma   90.00
#
_symmetry.space_group_name_H-M   'P 1'
#
loop_
_entity.id
_entity.type
_entity.pdbx_description
1 polymer ?
#
loop_
_entity_poly.entity_id
_entity_poly.type
_entity_poly.pdbx_seq_one_letter_code
_entity_poly.pdbx_strand_id
1 'polypeptide(L)'
;VAADHKDDVSARLPGKSPGNGKRVALVGAGPASLTVANDLAPLGYDCTVFEALEKPGGLMISNIPSFRLPERVLDEEIGYILDMGVTLKTGHRIDSFKSLLDEGYDAIFVGSGAPKGKELNLPGRTEADANIHIGISWLESVAFDHIKS
;
A
#
# COMPACT_ATOMS: atom_id res chain seq x y z
N VAL A 1 11.39 3.50 -15.93
CA VAL A 1 12.27 3.47 -14.74
C VAL A 1 13.27 2.32 -14.84
N ALA A 2 14.37 2.31 -14.10
CA ALA A 2 15.38 1.24 -14.19
C ALA A 2 14.77 -0.17 -13.95
N ALA A 3 13.76 -0.26 -13.09
CA ALA A 3 13.00 -1.48 -12.82
C ALA A 3 12.27 -2.05 -14.05
N ASP A 4 12.04 -1.27 -15.11
CA ASP A 4 11.44 -1.74 -16.38
C ASP A 4 12.40 -2.51 -17.28
N HIS A 5 13.70 -2.48 -16.96
CA HIS A 5 14.78 -3.03 -17.78
C HIS A 5 15.55 -4.14 -17.05
N LYS A 6 14.94 -4.79 -16.06
CA LYS A 6 15.50 -5.95 -15.37
C LYS A 6 15.16 -7.25 -16.11
N ASP A 7 16.03 -8.24 -15.94
CA ASP A 7 15.69 -9.64 -16.23
C ASP A 7 14.88 -10.24 -15.08
N ASP A 8 14.38 -11.47 -15.25
CA ASP A 8 13.72 -12.21 -14.18
C ASP A 8 14.66 -12.43 -12.99
N VAL A 9 14.20 -12.02 -11.81
CA VAL A 9 14.93 -12.13 -10.54
C VAL A 9 14.36 -13.19 -9.60
N SER A 10 13.31 -13.92 -10.00
CA SER A 10 12.57 -14.84 -9.14
C SER A 10 13.45 -15.89 -8.47
N ALA A 11 14.44 -16.42 -9.20
CA ALA A 11 15.41 -17.39 -8.67
C ALA A 11 16.36 -16.81 -7.60
N ARG A 12 16.41 -15.49 -7.46
CA ARG A 12 17.24 -14.77 -6.47
C ARG A 12 16.44 -14.30 -5.27
N LEU A 13 15.12 -14.44 -5.30
CA LEU A 13 14.26 -14.06 -4.19
C LEU A 13 14.35 -15.08 -3.05
N PRO A 14 14.23 -14.65 -1.79
CA PRO A 14 14.19 -15.56 -0.66
C PRO A 14 12.93 -16.43 -0.71
N GLY A 15 13.06 -17.69 -0.33
CA GLY A 15 11.91 -18.56 -0.09
C GLY A 15 11.28 -18.30 1.29
N LYS A 16 10.05 -18.77 1.46
CA LYS A 16 9.37 -18.76 2.77
C LYS A 16 10.01 -19.81 3.71
N SER A 17 10.44 -19.38 4.90
CA SER A 17 10.86 -20.30 5.97
C SER A 17 9.66 -20.97 6.65
N PRO A 18 9.84 -22.10 7.35
CA PRO A 18 8.79 -22.68 8.19
C PRO A 18 8.21 -21.65 9.16
N GLY A 19 6.90 -21.74 9.40
CA GLY A 19 6.20 -20.79 10.26
C GLY A 19 6.76 -20.76 11.68
N ASN A 20 7.06 -19.57 12.19
CA ASN A 20 7.58 -19.36 13.54
C ASN A 20 6.46 -19.19 14.59
N GLY A 21 5.20 -19.30 14.17
CA GLY A 21 4.02 -19.21 15.02
C GLY A 21 3.62 -17.79 15.43
N LYS A 22 4.24 -16.74 14.85
CA LYS A 22 3.94 -15.34 15.14
C LYS A 22 3.19 -14.66 14.01
N ARG A 23 2.12 -13.95 14.37
CA ARG A 23 1.21 -13.25 13.44
C ARG A 23 1.40 -11.75 13.52
N VAL A 24 1.57 -11.09 12.38
CA VAL A 24 1.79 -9.64 12.30
C VAL A 24 0.76 -9.00 11.37
N ALA A 25 -0.01 -8.04 11.91
CA ALA A 25 -0.91 -7.21 11.13
C ALA A 25 -0.17 -5.97 10.63
N LEU A 26 -0.25 -5.70 9.33
CA LEU A 26 0.37 -4.57 8.66
C LEU A 26 -0.72 -3.65 8.12
N VAL A 27 -0.86 -2.45 8.66
CA VAL A 27 -1.94 -1.51 8.31
C VAL A 27 -1.47 -0.55 7.22
N GLY A 28 -2.11 -0.60 6.06
CA GLY A 28 -1.76 0.06 4.79
C GLY A 28 -0.85 -0.82 3.93
N ALA A 29 -1.12 -0.94 2.63
CA ALA A 29 -0.31 -1.66 1.65
C ALA A 29 0.63 -0.73 0.85
N GLY A 30 1.16 0.30 1.51
CA GLY A 30 2.20 1.16 0.96
C GLY A 30 3.61 0.56 1.08
N PRO A 31 4.65 1.28 0.61
CA PRO A 31 6.03 0.82 0.65
C PRO A 31 6.49 0.34 2.03
N ALA A 32 6.10 1.07 3.09
CA ALA A 32 6.53 0.76 4.45
C ALA A 32 6.09 -0.63 4.92
N SER A 33 4.80 -0.96 4.79
CA SER A 33 4.28 -2.26 5.18
C SER A 33 4.75 -3.38 4.26
N LEU A 34 4.90 -3.09 2.96
CA LEU A 34 5.44 -4.04 2.00
C LEU A 34 6.90 -4.39 2.31
N THR A 35 7.73 -3.43 2.70
CA THR A 35 9.10 -3.69 3.20
C THR A 35 9.08 -4.56 4.44
N VAL A 36 8.21 -4.25 5.42
CA VAL A 36 8.10 -5.08 6.63
C VAL A 36 7.67 -6.52 6.29
N ALA A 37 6.70 -6.69 5.39
CA ALA A 37 6.28 -8.01 4.92
C ALA A 37 7.43 -8.75 4.22
N ASN A 38 8.16 -8.05 3.35
CA ASN A 38 9.29 -8.60 2.62
C ASN A 38 10.40 -9.11 3.53
N ASP A 39 10.65 -8.43 4.66
CA ASP A 39 11.70 -8.81 5.59
C ASP A 39 11.24 -9.91 6.57
N LEU A 40 9.96 -9.91 6.97
CA LEU A 40 9.43 -10.85 7.95
C LEU A 40 8.98 -12.18 7.34
N ALA A 41 8.43 -12.21 6.13
CA ALA A 41 7.95 -13.44 5.51
C ALA A 41 9.06 -14.50 5.32
N PRO A 42 10.29 -14.15 4.88
CA PRO A 42 11.41 -15.09 4.84
C PRO A 42 11.81 -15.65 6.20
N LEU A 43 11.48 -14.97 7.30
CA LEU A 43 11.77 -15.41 8.67
C LEU A 43 10.64 -16.26 9.28
N GLY A 44 9.62 -16.60 8.49
CA GLY A 44 8.52 -17.48 8.89
C GLY A 44 7.40 -16.79 9.66
N TYR A 45 7.33 -15.46 9.68
CA TYR A 45 6.18 -14.75 10.25
C TYR A 45 4.95 -14.88 9.36
N ASP A 46 3.78 -14.97 9.98
CA ASP A 46 2.49 -14.90 9.29
C ASP A 46 2.04 -13.44 9.17
N CYS A 47 2.26 -12.83 8.01
CA CYS A 47 1.96 -11.43 7.76
C CYS A 47 0.63 -11.26 7.03
N THR A 48 -0.24 -10.41 7.58
CA THR A 48 -1.46 -9.93 6.91
C THR A 48 -1.39 -8.43 6.68
N VAL A 49 -1.45 -7.99 5.44
CA VAL A 49 -1.55 -6.59 5.03
C VAL A 49 -3.03 -6.23 4.87
N PHE A 50 -3.46 -5.16 5.52
CA PHE A 50 -4.79 -4.59 5.43
C PHE A 50 -4.72 -3.25 4.70
N GLU A 51 -5.43 -3.12 3.58
CA GLU A 51 -5.44 -1.93 2.73
C GLU A 51 -6.86 -1.39 2.61
N ALA A 52 -7.03 -0.08 2.78
CA ALA A 52 -8.32 0.59 2.67
C ALA A 52 -8.78 0.76 1.21
N LEU A 53 -7.83 0.91 0.27
CA LEU A 53 -8.09 0.99 -1.16
C LEU A 53 -8.35 -0.39 -1.77
N GLU A 54 -8.88 -0.40 -3.00
CA GLU A 54 -9.13 -1.63 -3.77
C GLU A 54 -7.83 -2.28 -4.30
N LYS A 55 -6.74 -1.51 -4.41
CA LYS A 55 -5.43 -1.96 -4.89
C LYS A 55 -4.33 -1.68 -3.86
N PRO A 56 -3.32 -2.58 -3.72
CA PRO A 56 -2.12 -2.31 -2.94
C PRO A 56 -1.20 -1.29 -3.64
N GLY A 57 -0.23 -0.75 -2.90
CA GLY A 57 0.78 0.19 -3.41
C GLY A 57 0.73 1.58 -2.76
N GLY A 58 -0.37 1.92 -2.07
CA GLY A 58 -0.55 3.22 -1.42
C GLY A 58 -0.38 4.40 -2.38
N LEU A 59 0.36 5.43 -1.98
CA LEU A 59 0.60 6.61 -2.85
C LEU A 59 1.34 6.28 -4.15
N MET A 60 2.04 5.14 -4.24
CA MET A 60 2.69 4.72 -5.48
C MET A 60 1.67 4.45 -6.59
N ILE A 61 0.51 3.88 -6.24
CA ILE A 61 -0.55 3.58 -7.20
C ILE A 61 -1.57 4.73 -7.30
N SER A 62 -1.85 5.42 -6.20
CA SER A 62 -2.89 6.44 -6.17
C SER A 62 -2.43 7.84 -6.58
N ASN A 63 -1.13 8.15 -6.50
CA ASN A 63 -0.64 9.53 -6.64
C ASN A 63 0.54 9.69 -7.60
N ILE A 64 1.34 8.64 -7.84
CA ILE A 64 2.44 8.71 -8.80
C ILE A 64 1.91 8.34 -10.19
N PRO A 65 2.03 9.21 -11.20
CA PRO A 65 1.53 8.90 -12.54
C PRO A 65 2.23 7.69 -13.17
N SER A 66 1.49 6.90 -13.93
CA SER A 66 1.97 5.65 -14.56
C SER A 66 3.17 5.84 -15.50
N PHE A 67 3.30 7.01 -16.15
CA PHE A 67 4.47 7.33 -16.98
C PHE A 67 5.75 7.53 -16.15
N ARG A 68 5.64 7.81 -14.85
CA ARG A 68 6.77 7.86 -13.91
C ARG A 68 7.00 6.53 -13.20
N LEU A 69 5.93 5.81 -12.89
CA LEU A 69 5.98 4.54 -12.20
C LEU A 69 4.91 3.60 -12.78
N PRO A 70 5.28 2.72 -13.74
CA PRO A 70 4.31 1.88 -14.42
C PRO A 70 3.64 0.88 -13.48
N GLU A 71 2.32 0.72 -13.58
CA GLU A 71 1.54 -0.22 -12.74
C GLU A 71 2.08 -1.64 -12.83
N ARG A 72 2.47 -2.10 -14.03
CA ARG A 72 3.02 -3.45 -14.21
C ARG A 72 4.26 -3.74 -13.35
N VAL A 73 5.09 -2.73 -13.06
CA VAL A 73 6.27 -2.90 -12.20
C VAL A 73 5.84 -3.03 -10.76
N LEU A 74 4.87 -2.21 -10.33
CA LEU A 74 4.31 -2.29 -8.99
C LEU A 74 3.63 -3.64 -8.76
N ASP A 75 2.80 -4.09 -9.69
CA ASP A 75 2.11 -5.38 -9.61
C ASP A 75 3.12 -6.53 -9.50
N GLU A 76 4.20 -6.49 -10.28
CA GLU A 76 5.27 -7.47 -10.25
C GLU A 76 6.03 -7.47 -8.91
N GLU A 77 6.51 -6.31 -8.45
CA GLU A 77 7.29 -6.20 -7.22
C GLU A 77 6.46 -6.49 -5.97
N ILE A 78 5.18 -6.08 -5.95
CA ILE A 78 4.24 -6.46 -4.89
C ILE A 78 3.97 -7.97 -4.96
N GLY A 79 3.80 -8.52 -6.16
CA GLY A 79 3.61 -9.95 -6.40
C GLY A 79 4.69 -10.80 -5.74
N TYR A 80 5.96 -10.43 -5.91
CA TYR A 80 7.08 -11.11 -5.25
C TYR A 80 6.94 -11.21 -3.72
N ILE A 81 6.39 -10.18 -3.09
CA ILE A 81 6.17 -10.14 -1.65
C ILE A 81 4.98 -11.04 -1.27
N LEU A 82 3.89 -10.97 -2.04
CA LEU A 82 2.70 -11.80 -1.82
C LEU A 82 2.99 -13.29 -2.04
N ASP A 83 3.82 -13.63 -3.02
CA ASP A 83 4.23 -14.99 -3.36
C ASP A 83 5.04 -15.67 -2.23
N MET A 84 5.59 -14.89 -1.29
CA MET A 84 6.15 -15.42 -0.03
C MET A 84 5.07 -15.85 0.98
N GLY A 85 3.80 -15.86 0.57
CA GLY A 85 2.66 -16.27 1.37
C GLY A 85 2.22 -15.21 2.38
N VAL A 86 2.37 -13.94 2.02
CA VAL A 86 1.80 -12.78 2.73
C VAL A 86 0.34 -12.65 2.33
N THR A 87 -0.56 -12.51 3.30
CA THR A 87 -2.00 -12.32 3.04
C THR A 87 -2.27 -10.84 2.78
N LEU A 88 -2.98 -10.51 1.69
CA LEU A 88 -3.44 -9.15 1.41
C LEU A 88 -4.98 -9.07 1.51
N LYS A 89 -5.49 -8.07 2.23
CA LYS A 89 -6.90 -7.73 2.32
C LYS A 89 -7.11 -6.29 1.86
N THR A 90 -7.61 -6.10 0.65
CA THR A 90 -8.00 -4.79 0.09
C THR A 90 -9.43 -4.43 0.46
N GLY A 91 -9.82 -3.16 0.28
CA GLY A 91 -11.15 -2.65 0.68
C GLY A 91 -11.41 -2.78 2.20
N HIS A 92 -10.35 -2.92 3.00
CA HIS A 92 -10.40 -3.26 4.41
C HIS A 92 -9.70 -2.19 5.26
N ARG A 93 -10.43 -1.13 5.56
CA ARG A 93 -9.98 -0.07 6.46
C ARG A 93 -9.94 -0.59 7.91
N ILE A 94 -8.83 -0.32 8.60
CA ILE A 94 -8.70 -0.57 10.04
C ILE A 94 -9.01 0.69 10.83
N ASP A 95 -10.07 0.62 11.64
CA ASP A 95 -10.46 1.71 12.55
C ASP A 95 -10.17 1.40 14.03
N SER A 96 -9.75 0.17 14.36
CA SER A 96 -9.42 -0.24 15.73
C SER A 96 -8.23 -1.20 15.76
N PHE A 97 -7.17 -0.82 16.45
CA PHE A 97 -6.04 -1.74 16.70
C PHE A 97 -6.38 -2.79 17.76
N LYS A 98 -7.32 -2.49 18.66
CA LYS A 98 -7.78 -3.45 19.66
C LYS A 98 -8.45 -4.66 19.00
N SER A 99 -9.24 -4.47 17.94
CA SER A 99 -9.88 -5.61 17.26
C SER A 99 -8.84 -6.55 16.63
N LEU A 100 -7.76 -6.00 16.07
CA LEU A 100 -6.65 -6.81 15.56
C LEU A 100 -5.96 -7.61 16.69
N LEU A 101 -5.72 -7.00 17.85
CA LEU A 101 -5.17 -7.75 18.99
C LEU A 101 -6.15 -8.85 19.47
N ASP A 102 -7.45 -8.55 19.53
CA ASP A 102 -8.49 -9.49 19.91
C ASP A 102 -8.63 -10.65 18.88
N GLU A 103 -8.28 -10.43 17.61
CA GLU A 103 -8.14 -11.46 16.55
C GLU A 103 -6.87 -12.32 16.68
N GLY A 104 -6.03 -12.05 17.67
CA GLY A 104 -4.83 -12.83 17.99
C GLY A 104 -3.61 -12.53 17.12
N TYR A 105 -3.46 -11.28 16.66
CA TYR A 105 -2.18 -10.81 16.11
C TYR A 105 -1.20 -10.50 17.24
N ASP A 106 0.04 -11.00 17.14
CA ASP A 106 1.10 -10.76 18.14
C ASP A 106 1.67 -9.33 18.06
N ALA A 107 1.63 -8.73 16.87
CA ALA A 107 2.14 -7.38 16.63
C ALA A 107 1.34 -6.65 15.54
N ILE A 108 1.35 -5.32 15.62
CA ILE A 108 0.73 -4.43 14.63
C ILE A 108 1.79 -3.43 14.17
N PHE A 109 1.99 -3.33 12.85
CA PHE A 109 2.76 -2.27 12.22
C PHE A 109 1.80 -1.30 11.52
N VAL A 110 2.01 0.01 11.74
CA VAL A 110 1.17 1.06 11.16
C VAL A 110 1.94 1.78 10.05
N GLY A 111 1.63 1.42 8.80
CA GLY A 111 2.20 1.98 7.58
C GLY A 111 1.16 2.70 6.71
N SER A 112 0.10 3.25 7.30
CA SER A 112 -1.03 3.87 6.59
C SER A 112 -0.70 5.20 5.90
N GLY A 113 0.48 5.76 6.17
CA GLY A 113 0.93 7.01 5.57
C GLY A 113 0.12 8.24 6.01
N ALA A 114 0.15 9.28 5.18
CA ALA A 114 -0.57 10.53 5.41
C ALA A 114 -1.51 10.83 4.22
N PRO A 115 -2.67 10.14 4.13
CA PRO A 115 -3.54 10.24 2.97
C PRO A 115 -4.34 11.55 2.90
N LYS A 116 -4.23 12.42 3.90
CA LYS A 116 -4.97 13.69 3.94
C LYS A 116 -4.09 14.84 3.45
N GLY A 117 -4.56 15.52 2.40
CA GLY A 117 -3.94 16.75 1.93
C GLY A 117 -4.08 17.92 2.89
N LYS A 118 -3.22 18.92 2.75
CA LYS A 118 -3.23 20.13 3.57
C LYS A 118 -4.09 21.20 2.89
N GLU A 119 -5.08 21.70 3.63
CA GLU A 119 -5.91 22.82 3.18
C GLU A 119 -5.18 24.18 3.32
N LEU A 120 -5.60 25.12 2.47
CA LEU A 120 -5.15 26.51 2.52
C LEU A 120 -6.16 27.35 3.31
N ASN A 121 -5.70 28.08 4.32
CA ASN A 121 -6.53 29.03 5.05
C ASN A 121 -6.31 30.45 4.50
N LEU A 122 -7.05 30.82 3.47
CA LEU A 122 -6.95 32.12 2.79
C LEU A 122 -8.34 32.65 2.40
N PRO A 123 -8.55 33.98 2.39
CA PRO A 123 -9.79 34.57 1.89
C PRO A 123 -10.12 34.10 0.47
N GLY A 124 -11.38 33.72 0.22
CA GLY A 124 -11.81 33.23 -1.10
C GLY A 124 -11.59 31.74 -1.36
N ARG A 125 -10.94 30.99 -0.46
CA ARG A 125 -10.63 29.55 -0.67
C ARG A 125 -11.90 28.71 -0.88
N THR A 126 -12.92 28.92 -0.05
CA THR A 126 -14.15 28.11 -0.09
C THR A 126 -14.99 28.47 -1.30
N GLU A 127 -15.05 29.75 -1.64
CA GLU A 127 -15.77 30.28 -2.80
C GLU A 127 -15.16 29.78 -4.12
N ALA A 128 -13.85 29.53 -4.14
CA ALA A 128 -13.12 29.03 -5.29
C ALA A 128 -12.96 27.49 -5.33
N ASP A 129 -13.65 26.73 -4.47
CA ASP A 129 -13.47 25.27 -4.32
C ASP A 129 -13.65 24.50 -5.64
N ALA A 130 -14.54 24.96 -6.52
CA ALA A 130 -14.75 24.37 -7.85
C ALA A 130 -13.50 24.41 -8.76
N ASN A 131 -12.54 25.29 -8.49
CA ASN A 131 -11.34 25.50 -9.31
C ASN A 131 -10.03 25.24 -8.54
N ILE A 132 -10.10 24.90 -7.25
CA ILE A 132 -8.92 24.66 -6.40
C ILE A 132 -9.02 23.25 -5.84
N HIS A 133 -8.18 22.37 -6.34
CA HIS A 133 -8.16 20.97 -5.93
C HIS A 133 -7.00 20.68 -4.99
N ILE A 134 -7.25 19.87 -3.96
CA ILE A 134 -6.20 19.30 -3.13
C ILE A 134 -5.44 18.26 -3.95
N GLY A 135 -4.13 18.45 -4.07
CA GLY A 135 -3.29 17.64 -4.97
C GLY A 135 -3.43 16.13 -4.78
N ILE A 136 -3.47 15.65 -3.53
CA ILE A 136 -3.62 14.20 -3.25
C ILE A 136 -4.97 13.69 -3.76
N SER A 137 -6.06 14.40 -3.47
CA SER A 137 -7.41 14.02 -3.92
C SER A 137 -7.57 14.11 -5.44
N TRP A 138 -6.94 15.10 -6.07
CA TRP A 138 -6.93 15.24 -7.53
C TRP A 138 -6.16 14.11 -8.20
N LEU A 139 -4.96 13.78 -7.72
CA LEU A 139 -4.17 12.69 -8.32
C LEU A 139 -4.84 11.33 -8.10
N GLU A 140 -5.46 11.11 -6.94
CA GLU A 140 -6.22 9.90 -6.65
C GLU A 140 -7.44 9.74 -7.56
N SER A 141 -8.19 10.84 -7.83
CA SER A 141 -9.29 10.78 -8.79
C SER A 141 -8.80 10.53 -10.22
N VAL A 142 -7.64 11.07 -10.61
CA VAL A 142 -6.97 10.73 -11.88
C VAL A 142 -6.63 9.25 -11.96
N ALA A 143 -6.14 8.66 -10.88
CA ALA A 143 -5.73 7.26 -10.84
C ALA A 143 -6.93 6.28 -10.86
N PHE A 144 -8.04 6.60 -10.18
CA PHE A 144 -9.12 5.63 -9.95
C PHE A 144 -10.47 5.97 -10.57
N ASP A 145 -10.80 7.25 -10.78
CA ASP A 145 -12.15 7.69 -11.17
C ASP A 145 -12.23 8.35 -12.55
N HIS A 146 -11.10 8.74 -13.13
CA HIS A 146 -11.03 9.56 -14.36
C HIS A 146 -11.45 8.85 -15.65
N ILE A 147 -11.82 7.57 -15.56
CA ILE A 147 -12.31 6.74 -16.68
C ILE A 147 -13.84 6.73 -16.79
N LYS A 148 -14.56 7.47 -15.92
CA LYS A 148 -16.04 7.54 -15.91
C LYS A 148 -16.62 8.85 -16.47
N SER A 149 -15.92 9.48 -17.43
CA SER A 149 -16.39 10.67 -18.15
C SER A 149 -16.67 10.35 -19.61
#